data_AF-A0A8R1I1D5-F1
#
_entry.id   AF-A0A8R1I1D5-F1
#
_cell.length_a   1.000
_cell.length_b   1.000
_cell.length_c   1.000
_cell.angle_alpha   90.00
_cell.angle_beta   90.00
_cell.angle_gamma   90.00
#
_symmetry.space_group_name_H-M   'P 1'
#
loop_
_entity.id
_entity.type
_entity.pdbx_description
1 polymer ?
#
loop_
_entity_poly.entity_id
_entity_poly.type
_entity_poly.pdbx_seq_one_letter_code
_entity_poly.pdbx_strand_id
1 'polypeptide(L)'
;MLLQAFLFVLLPVSIVSQWGTLPPVVSDRQCQEEFDATFQCLQIQKNIPRLNKTDGLEIPTRISKIIDCMGRTNCNLTRTIESFLHNEKWLREVLSTRSQPCLQDEVFSEIKKQCNCPVIRYFSTTDCPKDFENVKLFTRCAVQELKKRKECTAPDRRLFQKLFNAVRARYLIGKQISVEIDRYNVVVPRDFDLGL
;
A
#
# COMPACT_ATOMS: atom_id res chain seq x y z
N MET A 1 50.97 14.27 34.34
CA MET A 1 49.79 14.27 35.24
C MET A 1 49.41 15.74 35.43
N LEU A 2 48.21 16.24 35.21
CA LEU A 2 46.87 15.70 34.99
C LEU A 2 46.10 16.90 34.41
N LEU A 3 45.79 16.93 33.12
CA LEU A 3 44.89 17.95 32.56
C LEU A 3 44.06 17.34 31.41
N GLN A 4 43.42 16.21 31.72
CA GLN A 4 42.40 15.57 30.90
C GLN A 4 41.35 14.99 31.85
N ALA A 5 40.46 15.82 32.39
CA ALA A 5 39.39 15.32 33.24
C ALA A 5 38.10 16.16 33.29
N PHE A 6 37.93 17.18 32.44
CA PHE A 6 36.72 18.03 32.50
C PHE A 6 36.11 18.36 31.14
N LEU A 7 35.99 17.34 30.26
CA LEU A 7 35.20 17.46 29.04
C LEU A 7 34.25 16.26 28.81
N PHE A 8 33.80 15.63 29.89
CA PHE A 8 32.90 14.46 29.84
C PHE A 8 31.55 14.64 30.55
N VAL A 9 31.15 15.88 30.89
CA VAL A 9 29.88 16.13 31.61
C VAL A 9 28.87 16.96 30.80
N LEU A 10 29.14 17.24 29.52
CA LEU A 10 28.22 18.01 28.66
C LEU A 10 27.92 17.29 27.35
N LEU A 11 27.68 15.97 27.41
CA LEU A 11 27.01 15.26 26.33
C LEU A 11 25.63 14.84 26.81
N PRO A 12 24.56 15.26 26.13
CA PRO A 12 23.22 15.12 26.63
C PRO A 12 22.86 13.64 26.65
N VAL A 13 22.28 13.21 27.76
CA VAL A 13 21.56 11.95 27.88
C VAL A 13 20.28 12.08 27.04
N SER A 14 20.44 12.02 25.72
CA SER A 14 19.35 11.98 24.74
C SER A 14 19.56 10.82 23.77
N ILE A 15 19.81 9.63 24.33
CA ILE A 15 19.80 8.36 23.59
C ILE A 15 18.67 7.44 24.12
N VAL A 16 17.69 8.00 24.84
CA VAL A 16 16.46 7.28 25.24
C VAL A 16 15.24 7.98 24.65
N SER A 17 15.13 8.04 23.32
CA SER A 17 13.90 8.51 22.66
C SER A 17 13.59 7.87 21.30
N GLN A 18 14.31 6.82 20.88
CA GLN A 18 14.07 6.19 19.57
C GLN A 18 13.58 4.73 19.61
N TRP A 19 13.30 4.19 20.79
CA TRP A 19 12.39 3.05 20.91
C TRP A 19 11.01 3.65 21.18
N GLY A 20 10.14 3.52 20.18
CA GLY A 20 8.96 4.35 19.96
C GLY A 20 8.20 4.68 21.24
N THR A 21 7.80 5.94 21.35
CA THR A 21 6.57 6.27 22.08
C THR A 21 5.57 5.17 21.77
N LEU A 22 5.13 4.45 22.82
CA LEU A 22 3.99 3.54 22.70
C LEU A 22 2.96 4.30 21.85
N PRO A 23 2.48 3.71 20.74
CA PRO A 23 1.45 4.38 19.96
C PRO A 23 0.39 4.84 20.96
N PRO A 24 -0.02 6.13 20.92
CA PRO A 24 -0.91 6.68 21.92
C PRO A 24 -2.04 5.68 22.12
N VAL A 25 -2.38 5.37 23.38
CA VAL A 25 -3.47 4.42 23.65
C VAL A 25 -4.75 5.07 23.13
N VAL A 26 -5.09 4.76 21.88
CA VAL A 26 -6.26 5.28 21.19
C VAL A 26 -7.45 4.48 21.70
N SER A 27 -8.42 5.17 22.29
CA SER A 27 -9.69 4.56 22.68
C SER A 27 -10.51 4.16 21.45
N ASP A 28 -11.39 3.17 21.58
CA ASP A 28 -12.34 2.77 20.53
C ASP A 28 -13.11 3.99 19.99
N ARG A 29 -13.56 4.90 20.88
CA ARG A 29 -14.23 6.14 20.50
C ARG A 29 -13.36 7.05 19.63
N GLN A 30 -12.11 7.28 20.04
CA GLN A 30 -11.19 8.09 19.25
C GLN A 30 -10.88 7.43 17.91
N CYS A 31 -10.77 6.10 17.88
CA CYS A 31 -10.60 5.37 16.62
C CYS A 31 -11.81 5.50 15.70
N GLN A 32 -13.03 5.44 16.24
CA GLN A 32 -14.27 5.68 15.49
C GLN A 32 -14.30 7.09 14.90
N GLU A 33 -13.98 8.12 15.69
CA GLU A 33 -13.95 9.51 15.22
C GLU A 33 -12.93 9.70 14.09
N GLU A 34 -11.73 9.11 14.20
CA GLU A 34 -10.74 9.13 13.12
C GLU A 34 -11.18 8.34 11.88
N PHE A 35 -11.88 7.20 12.08
CA PHE A 35 -12.40 6.38 10.98
C PHE A 35 -13.53 7.08 10.23
N ASP A 36 -14.44 7.76 10.93
CA ASP A 36 -15.52 8.53 10.32
C ASP A 36 -14.98 9.69 9.47
N ALA A 37 -13.95 10.40 9.98
CA ALA A 37 -13.25 11.43 9.22
C ALA A 37 -12.54 10.83 7.97
N THR A 38 -11.87 9.69 8.13
CA THR A 38 -11.26 8.95 7.01
C THR A 38 -12.31 8.57 5.96
N PHE A 39 -13.47 8.10 6.39
CA PHE A 39 -14.57 7.75 5.51
C PHE A 39 -15.09 8.96 4.72
N GLN A 40 -15.26 10.11 5.36
CA GLN A 40 -15.63 11.36 4.67
C GLN A 40 -14.59 11.75 3.61
N CYS A 41 -13.30 11.59 3.89
CA CYS A 41 -12.24 11.81 2.92
C CYS A 41 -12.32 10.85 1.73
N LEU A 42 -12.65 9.57 1.96
CA LEU A 42 -12.87 8.61 0.87
C LEU A 42 -14.05 9.04 -0.03
N GLN A 43 -15.09 9.68 0.52
CA GLN A 43 -16.21 10.19 -0.27
C GLN A 43 -15.83 11.32 -1.25
N ILE A 44 -14.69 12.00 -1.07
CA ILE A 44 -14.18 13.03 -2.00
C ILE A 44 -14.07 12.44 -3.42
N GLN A 45 -13.79 11.15 -3.56
CA GLN A 45 -13.72 10.49 -4.87
C GLN A 45 -15.01 10.57 -5.69
N LYS A 46 -16.17 10.57 -5.04
CA LYS A 46 -17.48 10.62 -5.71
C LYS A 46 -17.75 12.00 -6.33
N ASN A 47 -17.10 13.05 -5.81
CA ASN A 47 -17.33 14.44 -6.22
C ASN A 47 -16.28 14.97 -7.21
N ILE A 48 -15.22 14.20 -7.51
CA ILE A 48 -14.19 14.59 -8.50
C ILE A 48 -14.59 14.03 -9.88
N PRO A 49 -14.85 14.89 -10.88
CA PRO A 49 -15.15 14.45 -12.24
C PRO A 49 -14.07 13.51 -12.77
N ARG A 50 -14.47 12.41 -13.42
CA ARG A 50 -13.54 11.56 -14.17
C ARG A 50 -12.92 12.40 -15.28
N LEU A 51 -11.66 12.78 -15.12
CA LEU A 51 -10.86 13.35 -16.19
C LEU A 51 -10.59 12.26 -17.23
N ASN A 52 -10.30 12.66 -18.45
CA ASN A 52 -10.22 11.77 -19.60
C ASN A 52 -9.32 10.55 -19.35
N LYS A 53 -9.78 9.38 -19.84
CA LYS A 53 -9.08 8.07 -19.80
C LYS A 53 -7.62 8.09 -20.32
N THR A 54 -7.19 9.17 -20.96
CA THR A 54 -5.86 9.36 -21.52
C THR A 54 -4.80 9.67 -20.46
N ASP A 55 -5.15 10.18 -19.28
CA ASP A 55 -4.19 10.42 -18.19
C ASP A 55 -4.22 9.28 -17.16
N GLY A 56 -3.34 8.30 -17.33
CA GLY A 56 -3.19 7.19 -16.38
C GLY A 56 -2.85 7.61 -14.94
N LEU A 57 -2.49 8.87 -14.70
CA LEU A 57 -2.18 9.44 -13.39
C LEU A 57 -3.38 9.99 -12.61
N GLU A 58 -4.59 9.93 -13.18
CA GLU A 58 -5.79 10.45 -12.51
C GLU A 58 -6.08 9.73 -11.17
N ILE A 59 -6.00 8.40 -11.15
CA ILE A 59 -6.25 7.59 -9.96
C ILE A 59 -5.20 7.89 -8.85
N PRO A 60 -3.88 7.86 -9.12
CA PRO A 60 -2.86 8.31 -8.17
C PRO A 60 -3.10 9.70 -7.58
N THR A 61 -3.55 10.64 -8.42
CA THR A 61 -3.84 12.02 -8.00
C THR A 61 -5.04 12.06 -7.05
N ARG A 62 -6.10 11.31 -7.34
CA ARG A 62 -7.27 11.17 -6.45
C ARG A 62 -6.88 10.56 -5.11
N ILE A 63 -6.06 9.51 -5.11
CA ILE A 63 -5.57 8.88 -3.87
C ILE A 63 -4.75 9.88 -3.04
N SER A 64 -3.91 10.69 -3.68
CA SER A 64 -3.14 11.73 -2.98
C SER A 64 -4.06 12.72 -2.24
N LYS A 65 -5.14 13.17 -2.88
CA LYS A 65 -6.11 14.08 -2.25
C LYS A 65 -6.81 13.45 -1.04
N ILE A 66 -7.06 12.14 -1.05
CA ILE A 66 -7.64 11.42 0.09
C ILE A 66 -6.64 11.38 1.24
N ILE A 67 -5.39 11.02 0.95
CA ILE A 67 -4.32 10.97 1.96
C ILE A 67 -4.13 12.36 2.60
N ASP A 68 -4.09 13.41 1.77
CA ASP A 68 -3.98 14.80 2.25
C ASP A 68 -5.18 15.20 3.13
N CYS A 69 -6.39 14.76 2.78
CA CYS A 69 -7.60 14.99 3.58
C CYS A 69 -7.59 14.26 4.93
N MET A 70 -7.12 13.01 4.96
CA MET A 70 -7.06 12.20 6.18
C MET A 70 -6.18 12.85 7.26
N GLY A 71 -5.15 13.59 6.85
CA GLY A 71 -4.23 14.23 7.78
C GLY A 71 -3.47 13.22 8.63
N ARG A 72 -3.18 13.57 9.89
CA ARG A 72 -2.46 12.67 10.80
C ARG A 72 -3.41 11.65 11.42
N THR A 73 -3.06 10.37 11.30
CA THR A 73 -3.80 9.24 11.87
C THR A 73 -3.09 8.69 13.10
N ASN A 74 -3.81 8.42 14.19
CA ASN A 74 -3.24 7.83 15.41
C ASN A 74 -3.75 6.41 15.65
N CYS A 75 -5.00 6.10 15.26
CA CYS A 75 -5.54 4.76 15.36
C CYS A 75 -4.82 3.81 14.38
N ASN A 76 -4.55 2.57 14.82
CA ASN A 76 -3.93 1.58 13.92
C ASN A 76 -4.83 1.25 12.71
N LEU A 77 -6.15 1.31 12.86
CA LEU A 77 -7.08 1.14 11.73
C LEU A 77 -6.85 2.19 10.65
N THR A 78 -6.89 3.48 11.01
CA THR A 78 -6.73 4.60 10.05
C THR A 78 -5.33 4.66 9.46
N ARG A 79 -4.28 4.35 10.25
CA ARG A 79 -2.90 4.15 9.75
C ARG A 79 -2.77 3.00 8.75
N THR A 80 -3.52 1.92 8.97
CA THR A 80 -3.54 0.77 8.05
C THR A 80 -4.25 1.13 6.75
N ILE A 81 -5.35 1.89 6.81
CA ILE A 81 -6.04 2.44 5.63
C ILE A 81 -5.11 3.39 4.85
N GLU A 82 -4.40 4.29 5.54
CA GLU A 82 -3.42 5.18 4.90
C GLU A 82 -2.32 4.39 4.18
N SER A 83 -1.81 3.33 4.82
CA SER A 83 -0.83 2.41 4.22
C SER A 83 -1.38 1.70 2.98
N PHE A 84 -2.65 1.30 2.99
CA PHE A 84 -3.34 0.74 1.83
C PHE A 84 -3.36 1.74 0.68
N LEU A 85 -3.77 2.98 0.93
CA LEU A 85 -3.85 4.04 -0.06
C LEU A 85 -2.48 4.36 -0.67
N HIS A 86 -1.42 4.45 0.14
CA HIS A 86 -0.06 4.64 -0.38
C HIS A 86 0.40 3.50 -1.30
N ASN A 87 0.10 2.26 -0.92
CA ASN A 87 0.41 1.09 -1.75
C ASN A 87 -0.37 1.12 -3.08
N GLU A 88 -1.66 1.45 -3.04
CA GLU A 88 -2.50 1.58 -4.24
C GLU A 88 -2.02 2.69 -5.16
N LYS A 89 -1.69 3.88 -4.61
CA LYS A 89 -1.13 5.00 -5.37
C LYS A 89 0.12 4.55 -6.13
N TRP A 90 1.08 3.96 -5.43
CA TRP A 90 2.32 3.50 -6.03
C TRP A 90 2.08 2.45 -7.13
N LEU A 91 1.18 1.49 -6.88
CA LEU A 91 0.85 0.44 -7.85
C LEU A 91 0.26 1.03 -9.14
N ARG A 92 -0.67 1.98 -9.01
CA ARG A 92 -1.29 2.66 -10.15
C ARG A 92 -0.27 3.53 -10.90
N GLU A 93 0.57 4.29 -10.21
CA GLU A 93 1.63 5.10 -10.85
C GLU A 93 2.59 4.23 -11.67
N VAL A 94 3.03 3.09 -11.12
CA VAL A 94 3.93 2.17 -11.82
C VAL A 94 3.28 1.59 -13.06
N LEU A 95 2.02 1.14 -12.96
CA LEU A 95 1.27 0.61 -14.11
C LEU A 95 1.04 1.68 -15.20
N SER A 96 0.82 2.93 -14.82
CA SER A 96 0.47 4.00 -15.76
C SER A 96 1.67 4.72 -16.39
N THR A 97 2.84 4.68 -15.76
CA THR A 97 4.01 5.46 -16.22
C THR A 97 5.24 4.63 -16.55
N ARG A 98 5.31 3.36 -16.10
CA ARG A 98 6.53 2.55 -16.17
C ARG A 98 6.34 1.20 -16.85
N SER A 99 5.21 0.99 -17.53
CA SER A 99 5.03 -0.14 -18.46
C SER A 99 5.76 0.13 -19.78
N GLN A 100 7.09 0.22 -19.69
CA GLN A 100 8.04 0.24 -20.81
C GLN A 100 8.02 -1.11 -21.59
N PRO A 101 8.77 -1.28 -22.70
CA PRO A 101 8.62 -2.42 -23.63
C PRO A 101 8.59 -3.83 -23.01
N CYS A 102 9.20 -4.02 -21.84
CA CYS A 102 9.19 -5.28 -21.10
C CYS A 102 7.82 -5.63 -20.45
N LEU A 103 6.88 -4.69 -20.36
CA LEU A 103 5.64 -4.79 -19.57
C LEU A 103 4.39 -4.42 -20.37
N GLN A 104 4.41 -4.67 -21.68
CA GLN A 104 3.19 -4.55 -22.47
C GLN A 104 2.12 -5.54 -21.96
N ASP A 105 0.85 -5.22 -22.17
CA ASP A 105 -0.27 -6.04 -21.71
C ASP A 105 -0.17 -7.49 -22.21
N GLU A 106 0.42 -7.70 -23.39
CA GLU A 106 0.71 -9.01 -23.98
C GLU A 106 1.72 -9.80 -23.15
N VAL A 107 2.83 -9.17 -22.74
CA VAL A 107 3.86 -9.79 -21.89
C VAL A 107 3.26 -10.22 -20.57
N PHE A 108 2.45 -9.35 -19.98
CA PHE A 108 1.77 -9.63 -18.73
C PHE A 108 0.73 -10.75 -18.88
N SER A 109 0.01 -10.78 -20.00
CA SER A 109 -0.94 -11.85 -20.35
C SER A 109 -0.26 -13.22 -20.55
N GLU A 110 0.92 -13.25 -21.16
CA GLU A 110 1.69 -14.49 -21.34
C GLU A 110 2.20 -15.03 -20.01
N ILE A 111 2.73 -14.17 -19.15
CA ILE A 111 3.19 -14.57 -17.81
C ILE A 111 2.02 -15.14 -16.99
N LYS A 112 0.81 -14.56 -17.08
CA LYS A 112 -0.39 -15.11 -16.42
C LYS A 112 -0.69 -16.54 -16.86
N LYS A 113 -0.64 -16.79 -18.17
CA LYS A 113 -0.91 -18.11 -18.75
C LYS A 113 0.13 -19.12 -18.30
N GLN A 114 1.41 -18.78 -18.39
CA GLN A 114 2.50 -19.70 -18.04
C GLN A 114 2.59 -19.99 -16.54
N CYS A 115 2.33 -18.98 -15.71
CA CYS A 115 2.37 -19.12 -14.25
C CYS A 115 1.06 -19.58 -13.64
N ASN A 116 0.10 -20.01 -14.46
CA ASN A 116 -1.24 -20.47 -14.09
C ASN A 116 -1.82 -19.62 -12.97
N CYS A 117 -1.97 -18.31 -13.21
CA CYS A 117 -2.40 -17.37 -12.20
C CYS A 117 -3.93 -17.37 -12.09
N PRO A 118 -4.55 -17.94 -11.03
CA PRO A 118 -5.99 -17.77 -10.80
C PRO A 118 -6.37 -16.33 -10.41
N VAL A 119 -5.38 -15.45 -10.20
CA VAL A 119 -5.51 -14.20 -9.43
C VAL A 119 -5.82 -12.98 -10.30
N ILE A 120 -5.94 -13.11 -11.63
CA ILE A 120 -6.03 -11.93 -12.51
C ILE A 120 -7.45 -11.67 -13.05
N ARG A 121 -8.44 -11.93 -12.19
CA ARG A 121 -9.69 -11.14 -12.17
C ARG A 121 -9.61 -9.93 -11.21
N TYR A 122 -8.51 -9.78 -10.46
CA TYR A 122 -8.51 -9.01 -9.20
C TYR A 122 -7.66 -7.72 -9.18
N PHE A 123 -7.18 -7.22 -10.34
CA PHE A 123 -6.65 -5.83 -10.41
C PHE A 123 -7.76 -4.75 -10.32
N SER A 124 -9.01 -5.17 -10.39
CA SER A 124 -10.20 -4.31 -10.29
C SER A 124 -11.17 -4.76 -9.19
N THR A 125 -10.91 -5.86 -8.49
CA THR A 125 -11.80 -6.39 -7.44
C THR A 125 -10.98 -6.88 -6.25
N THR A 126 -11.48 -6.63 -5.04
CA THR A 126 -10.86 -6.94 -3.74
C THR A 126 -10.92 -8.43 -3.37
N ASP A 127 -11.61 -9.26 -4.16
CA ASP A 127 -11.84 -10.68 -3.86
C ASP A 127 -10.69 -11.60 -4.31
N CYS A 128 -9.53 -11.53 -3.68
CA CYS A 128 -8.49 -12.54 -3.95
C CYS A 128 -8.95 -13.96 -3.54
N PRO A 129 -8.52 -15.03 -4.25
CA PRO A 129 -8.77 -16.40 -3.82
C PRO A 129 -8.21 -16.64 -2.42
N LYS A 130 -8.79 -17.62 -1.71
CA LYS A 130 -8.56 -17.89 -0.28
C LYS A 130 -7.08 -18.08 0.13
N ASP A 131 -6.19 -18.40 -0.81
CA ASP A 131 -4.86 -18.88 -0.47
C ASP A 131 -3.74 -17.91 -0.90
N PHE A 132 -3.22 -17.19 0.10
CA PHE A 132 -2.01 -16.37 0.06
C PHE A 132 -0.80 -17.09 -0.56
N GLU A 133 -0.73 -18.42 -0.43
CA GLU A 133 0.32 -19.24 -1.05
C GLU A 133 0.32 -19.17 -2.58
N ASN A 134 -0.84 -19.00 -3.21
CA ASN A 134 -0.94 -18.87 -4.67
C ASN A 134 -0.31 -17.57 -5.18
N VAL A 135 -0.38 -16.48 -4.41
CA VAL A 135 0.26 -15.19 -4.76
C VAL A 135 1.79 -15.32 -4.72
N LYS A 136 2.33 -16.03 -3.72
CA LYS A 136 3.76 -16.26 -3.55
C LYS A 136 4.33 -17.17 -4.65
N LEU A 137 3.60 -18.23 -5.00
CA LEU A 137 3.95 -19.14 -6.10
C LEU A 137 3.93 -18.42 -7.45
N PHE A 138 2.89 -17.63 -7.71
CA PHE A 138 2.80 -16.81 -8.91
C PHE A 138 3.95 -15.80 -9.02
N THR A 139 4.27 -15.09 -7.93
CA THR A 139 5.37 -14.11 -7.91
C THR A 139 6.70 -14.74 -8.29
N ARG A 140 6.99 -15.93 -7.75
CA ARG A 140 8.22 -16.67 -8.08
C ARG A 140 8.26 -17.08 -9.55
N CYS A 141 7.16 -17.62 -10.09
CA CYS A 141 7.10 -17.99 -11.50
C CYS A 141 7.22 -16.76 -12.41
N ALA A 142 6.49 -15.68 -12.13
CA ALA A 142 6.48 -14.49 -12.96
C ALA A 142 7.88 -13.86 -13.09
N VAL A 143 8.65 -13.84 -12.00
CA VAL A 143 10.05 -13.37 -12.02
C VAL A 143 10.95 -14.27 -12.86
N GLN A 144 10.71 -15.58 -12.89
CA GLN A 144 11.47 -16.48 -13.76
C GLN A 144 11.12 -16.28 -15.24
N GLU A 145 9.84 -16.08 -15.57
CA GLU A 145 9.45 -15.77 -16.95
C GLU A 145 10.02 -14.44 -17.45
N LEU A 146 10.07 -13.43 -16.58
CA LEU A 146 10.71 -12.14 -16.89
C LEU A 146 12.22 -12.24 -17.10
N LYS A 147 12.89 -13.23 -16.50
CA LYS A 147 14.33 -13.45 -16.74
C LYS A 147 14.61 -14.06 -18.11
N LYS A 148 13.65 -14.75 -18.72
CA LYS A 148 13.80 -15.35 -20.06
C LYS A 148 13.71 -14.30 -21.18
N ARG A 149 13.13 -13.14 -20.89
CA ARG A 149 12.91 -12.05 -21.84
C ARG A 149 14.15 -11.19 -22.01
N LYS A 150 14.56 -10.99 -23.27
CA LYS A 150 15.78 -10.22 -23.63
C LYS A 150 15.53 -8.72 -23.58
N GLU A 151 14.28 -8.32 -23.79
CA GLU A 151 13.76 -6.96 -23.72
C GLU A 151 13.66 -6.39 -22.30
N CYS A 152 13.91 -7.21 -21.27
CA CYS A 152 13.80 -6.84 -19.87
C CYS A 152 15.16 -6.57 -19.24
N THR A 153 15.41 -5.33 -18.79
CA THR A 153 16.64 -4.98 -18.09
C THR A 153 16.61 -5.44 -16.62
N ALA A 154 17.76 -5.40 -15.93
CA ALA A 154 17.81 -5.70 -14.50
C ALA A 154 16.96 -4.72 -13.64
N PRO A 155 16.96 -3.40 -13.90
CA PRO A 155 16.02 -2.46 -13.29
C PRO A 155 14.56 -2.85 -13.47
N ASP A 156 14.15 -3.26 -14.67
CA ASP A 156 12.77 -3.66 -14.95
C ASP A 156 12.38 -4.84 -14.06
N ARG A 157 13.18 -5.91 -14.07
CA ARG A 157 12.96 -7.10 -13.23
C ARG A 157 12.82 -6.77 -11.74
N ARG A 158 13.59 -5.81 -11.23
CA ARG A 158 13.45 -5.34 -9.84
C ARG A 158 12.14 -4.60 -9.61
N LEU A 159 11.71 -3.77 -10.55
CA LEU A 159 10.43 -3.07 -10.49
C LEU A 159 9.26 -4.08 -10.48
N PHE A 160 9.32 -5.14 -11.29
CA PHE A 160 8.33 -6.21 -11.27
C PHE A 160 8.25 -6.94 -9.93
N GLN A 161 9.40 -7.28 -9.35
CA GLN A 161 9.43 -7.91 -8.04
C GLN A 161 8.76 -7.02 -6.98
N LYS A 162 8.98 -5.71 -7.06
CA LYS A 162 8.29 -4.73 -6.20
C LYS A 162 6.78 -4.68 -6.50
N LEU A 163 6.37 -4.74 -7.76
CA LEU A 163 4.96 -4.73 -8.16
C LEU A 163 4.21 -5.94 -7.60
N PHE A 164 4.77 -7.14 -7.69
CA PHE A 164 4.15 -8.32 -7.09
C PHE A 164 4.12 -8.25 -5.56
N ASN A 165 5.17 -7.70 -4.94
CA ASN A 165 5.16 -7.46 -3.49
C ASN A 165 4.11 -6.42 -3.07
N ALA A 166 3.85 -5.39 -3.88
CA ALA A 166 2.81 -4.42 -3.63
C ALA A 166 1.40 -5.02 -3.77
N VAL A 167 1.19 -5.89 -4.77
CA VAL A 167 -0.06 -6.67 -4.90
C VAL A 167 -0.27 -7.58 -3.68
N ARG A 168 0.80 -8.23 -3.20
CA ARG A 168 0.74 -9.03 -1.97
C ARG A 168 0.47 -8.17 -0.75
N ALA A 169 1.13 -7.02 -0.63
CA ALA A 169 0.96 -6.09 0.48
C ALA A 169 -0.49 -5.57 0.54
N ARG A 170 -1.08 -5.20 -0.59
CA ARG A 170 -2.49 -4.82 -0.72
C ARG A 170 -3.42 -5.80 0.01
N TYR A 171 -3.24 -7.10 -0.25
CA TYR A 171 -4.05 -8.15 0.37
C TYR A 171 -3.83 -8.27 1.88
N LEU A 172 -2.56 -8.27 2.32
CA LEU A 172 -2.23 -8.37 3.74
C LEU A 172 -2.74 -7.16 4.53
N ILE A 173 -2.59 -5.97 3.97
CA ILE A 173 -3.11 -4.73 4.56
C ILE A 173 -4.63 -4.77 4.61
N GLY A 174 -5.31 -5.22 3.54
CA GLY A 174 -6.76 -5.41 3.54
C GLY A 174 -7.26 -6.34 4.65
N LYS A 175 -6.59 -7.48 4.87
CA LYS A 175 -6.87 -8.36 6.01
C LYS A 175 -6.65 -7.67 7.35
N GLN A 176 -5.56 -6.91 7.48
CA GLN A 176 -5.26 -6.18 8.70
C GLN A 176 -6.35 -5.15 9.01
N ILE A 177 -6.91 -4.48 8.00
CA ILE A 177 -8.03 -3.54 8.18
C ILE A 177 -9.23 -4.23 8.82
N SER A 178 -9.62 -5.42 8.34
CA SER A 178 -10.71 -6.19 8.96
C SER A 178 -10.41 -6.54 10.42
N VAL A 179 -9.18 -6.97 10.72
CA VAL A 179 -8.75 -7.27 12.09
C VAL A 179 -8.81 -6.04 13.00
N GLU A 180 -8.37 -4.88 12.51
CA GLU A 180 -8.40 -3.65 13.31
C GLU A 180 -9.83 -3.09 13.50
N ILE A 181 -10.74 -3.28 12.52
CA ILE A 181 -12.16 -2.96 12.69
C ILE A 181 -12.75 -3.74 13.88
N ASP A 182 -12.51 -5.06 13.90
CA ASP A 182 -12.99 -5.93 14.98
C ASP A 182 -12.32 -5.56 16.32
N ARG A 183 -11.03 -5.25 16.30
CA ARG A 183 -10.24 -4.90 17.50
C ARG A 183 -10.75 -3.64 18.19
N TYR A 184 -11.11 -2.60 17.43
CA TYR A 184 -11.56 -1.31 17.96
C TYR A 184 -13.09 -1.17 18.02
N ASN A 185 -13.84 -2.26 17.77
CA ASN A 185 -15.30 -2.27 17.75
C ASN A 185 -15.91 -1.16 16.87
N VAL A 186 -15.26 -0.86 15.74
CA VAL A 186 -15.65 0.25 14.87
C VAL A 186 -16.92 -0.11 14.11
N VAL A 187 -17.89 0.81 14.13
CA VAL A 187 -19.11 0.71 13.33
C VAL A 187 -18.80 1.17 11.91
N VAL A 188 -18.87 0.23 10.96
CA VAL A 188 -18.54 0.48 9.56
C VAL A 188 -19.77 0.94 8.77
N PRO A 189 -19.72 2.09 8.07
CA PRO A 189 -20.78 2.52 7.15
C PRO A 189 -21.06 1.49 6.07
N ARG A 190 -22.33 1.35 5.66
CA ARG A 190 -22.74 0.34 4.65
C ARG A 190 -22.09 0.53 3.28
N ASP A 191 -21.68 1.75 2.95
CA ASP A 191 -21.02 2.10 1.70
C ASP A 191 -19.51 2.36 1.88
N PHE A 192 -18.93 1.88 2.99
CA PHE A 192 -17.49 1.82 3.15
C PHE A 192 -16.90 0.81 2.15
N ASP A 193 -16.23 1.34 1.14
CA ASP A 193 -15.45 0.56 0.19
C ASP A 193 -14.12 1.26 -0.07
N LEU A 194 -13.04 0.48 -0.01
CA LEU A 194 -11.70 0.89 -0.42
C LEU A 194 -11.45 0.59 -1.92
N GLY A 195 -12.49 0.15 -2.63
CA GLY A 195 -12.54 -0.11 -4.07
C GLY A 195 -12.31 1.16 -4.89
N LEU A 196 -11.02 1.46 -5.13
CA LEU A 196 -10.51 2.48 -6.03
C LEU A 196 -10.66 2.11 -7.52
#